data_AF-A0A077WLJ4-F1
#
_entry.id   AF-A0A077WLJ4-F1
#
_cell.length_a   1.000
_cell.length_b   1.000
_cell.length_c   1.000
_cell.angle_alpha   90.00
_cell.angle_beta   90.00
_cell.angle_gamma   90.00
#
_symmetry.space_group_name_H-M   'P 1'
#
loop_
_entity.id
_entity.type
_entity.pdbx_description
1 polymer ?
#
loop_
_entity_poly.entity_id
_entity_poly.type
_entity_poly.pdbx_seq_one_letter_code
_entity_poly.pdbx_strand_id
1 'polypeptide(L)'
;MALARFTQQLALPSLTQSPAFGAIAVSSTFKLPIWLEPFLWAAPKKKTSHSKKRMRASNKGLQNKENVTACPACGNYKLLHHLCSHCYGNIKQQQKKMVA
;
A
#
# COMPACT_ATOMS: atom_id res chain seq x y z
N MET A 1 -18.01 43.30 -3.99
CA MET A 1 -18.87 42.87 -2.86
C MET A 1 -18.43 41.47 -2.46
N ALA A 2 -17.88 41.17 -1.28
CA ALA A 2 -17.55 41.98 -0.12
C ALA A 2 -16.32 41.36 0.57
N LEU A 3 -15.47 42.23 1.11
CA LEU A 3 -14.34 41.94 1.97
C LEU A 3 -14.82 41.67 3.40
N ALA A 4 -14.18 40.75 4.11
CA ALA A 4 -13.94 40.79 5.57
C ALA A 4 -12.93 39.66 5.88
N ARG A 5 -11.63 39.87 6.15
CA ARG A 5 -10.99 40.63 7.25
C ARG A 5 -11.63 40.30 8.60
N PHE A 6 -11.15 39.22 9.22
CA PHE A 6 -11.27 39.02 10.66
C PHE A 6 -9.86 39.06 11.27
N THR A 7 -9.51 40.27 11.72
CA THR A 7 -8.56 40.59 12.80
C THR A 7 -8.88 39.72 14.04
N GLN A 8 -7.99 39.31 14.94
CA GLN A 8 -7.05 40.04 15.81
C GLN A 8 -6.32 38.91 16.60
N GLN A 9 -4.99 38.85 16.61
CA GLN A 9 -4.12 39.28 17.73
C GLN A 9 -4.56 38.85 19.15
N LEU A 10 -3.81 37.91 19.73
CA LEU A 10 -3.56 37.83 21.17
C LEU A 10 -2.06 37.64 21.40
N ALA A 11 -1.46 38.63 22.06
CA ALA A 11 -0.11 38.61 22.62
C ALA A 11 -0.08 37.73 23.88
N LEU A 12 1.00 37.00 24.17
CA LEU A 12 2.08 37.28 25.16
C LEU A 12 2.74 35.90 25.46
N PRO A 13 3.89 35.78 26.17
CA PRO A 13 4.95 36.72 26.49
C PRO A 13 6.35 36.22 26.06
N SER A 14 7.30 37.15 26.03
CA SER A 14 8.74 36.90 25.96
C SER A 14 9.26 36.21 27.22
N LEU A 15 9.79 34.99 27.06
CA LEU A 15 10.71 34.37 28.01
C LEU A 15 12.08 34.24 27.36
N THR A 16 12.95 35.17 27.77
CA THR A 16 14.40 35.00 27.79
C THR A 16 14.77 33.70 28.49
N GLN A 17 15.54 32.85 27.83
CA GLN A 17 16.72 32.20 28.39
C GLN A 17 17.47 31.43 27.31
N SER A 18 18.69 31.93 27.05
CA SER A 18 19.77 31.25 26.38
C SER A 18 20.11 29.94 27.08
N PRO A 19 20.45 28.92 26.30
CA PRO A 19 21.68 28.20 26.57
C PRO A 19 22.60 28.42 25.39
N ALA A 20 23.79 28.92 25.71
CA ALA A 20 24.95 28.77 24.85
C ALA A 20 25.14 27.28 24.60
N PHE A 21 24.53 26.75 23.54
CA PHE A 21 24.94 25.48 22.97
C PHE A 21 26.26 25.77 22.28
N GLY A 22 27.32 25.56 23.06
CA GLY A 22 28.69 25.60 22.59
C GLY A 22 28.80 24.83 21.28
N ALA A 23 29.54 25.43 20.35
CA ALA A 23 29.90 24.80 19.11
C ALA A 23 30.62 23.48 19.41
N ILE A 24 29.89 22.37 19.36
CA ILE A 24 30.51 21.07 19.17
C ILE A 24 31.00 21.10 17.74
N ALA A 25 32.31 21.24 17.57
CA ALA A 25 32.98 21.04 16.29
C ALA A 25 32.77 19.59 15.87
N VAL A 26 31.68 19.32 15.17
CA VAL A 26 31.41 18.03 14.53
C VAL A 26 32.24 17.99 13.26
N SER A 27 33.50 17.57 13.38
CA SER A 27 34.29 17.06 12.26
C SER A 27 33.75 15.68 11.85
N SER A 28 32.51 15.62 11.37
CA SER A 28 31.94 14.39 10.82
C SER A 28 32.44 14.16 9.40
N THR A 29 33.58 13.51 9.26
CA THR A 29 33.96 12.85 8.00
C THR A 29 33.18 11.53 7.87
N PHE A 30 31.85 11.56 7.95
CA PHE A 30 31.02 10.42 7.59
C PHE A 30 30.96 10.36 6.05
N LYS A 31 31.96 9.71 5.44
CA LYS A 31 31.90 9.39 4.01
C LYS A 31 30.88 8.26 3.83
N LEU A 32 29.69 8.59 3.33
CA LEU A 32 28.70 7.59 2.94
C LEU A 32 29.28 6.71 1.81
N PRO A 33 29.00 5.39 1.82
CA PRO A 33 29.39 4.51 0.73
C PRO A 33 28.64 4.89 -0.55
N ILE A 34 29.34 4.82 -1.68
CA ILE A 34 28.91 5.33 -3.00
C ILE A 34 27.57 4.71 -3.46
N TRP A 35 27.23 3.53 -2.95
CA TRP A 35 26.00 2.81 -3.25
C TRP A 35 24.76 3.29 -2.48
N LEU A 36 24.95 4.09 -1.41
CA LEU A 36 23.87 4.62 -0.57
C LEU A 36 23.39 6.02 -1.01
N GLU A 37 24.21 6.73 -1.79
CA GLU A 37 23.90 8.03 -2.40
C GLU A 37 22.52 8.09 -3.12
N PRO A 38 22.18 7.17 -4.04
CA PRO A 38 20.91 7.25 -4.79
C PRO A 38 19.67 6.98 -3.92
N PHE A 39 19.81 6.21 -2.83
CA PHE A 39 18.70 5.92 -1.92
C PHE A 39 18.32 7.15 -1.07
N LEU A 40 19.30 7.97 -0.69
CA LEU A 40 19.08 9.22 0.05
C LEU A 40 18.33 10.25 -0.80
N TRP A 41 18.60 10.30 -2.11
CA TRP A 41 17.93 11.25 -3.02
C TRP A 41 16.52 10.79 -3.44
N ALA A 42 16.24 9.49 -3.45
CA ALA A 42 14.95 8.93 -3.87
C ALA A 42 13.90 8.82 -2.74
N ALA A 43 14.09 9.51 -1.61
CA ALA A 43 13.14 9.48 -0.52
C ALA A 43 11.89 10.36 -0.80
N PRO A 44 10.68 9.90 -0.47
CA PRO A 44 9.48 10.72 -0.61
C PRO A 44 9.57 11.96 0.28
N LYS A 45 9.54 13.14 -0.33
CA LYS A 45 9.69 14.42 0.40
C LYS A 45 8.61 14.65 1.47
N LYS A 46 7.39 14.13 1.24
CA LYS A 46 6.21 14.32 2.10
C LYS A 46 5.30 13.09 2.09
N LYS A 47 4.60 12.87 3.20
CA LYS A 47 3.52 11.87 3.32
C LYS A 47 2.38 12.23 2.36
N THR A 48 1.84 11.23 1.66
CA THR A 48 0.67 11.43 0.80
C THR A 48 -0.60 11.61 1.63
N SER A 49 -1.47 12.55 1.25
CA SER A 49 -2.76 12.75 1.93
C SER A 49 -3.70 11.55 1.75
N HIS A 50 -4.66 11.41 2.67
CA HIS A 50 -5.66 10.34 2.63
C HIS A 50 -6.45 10.33 1.30
N SER A 51 -6.88 11.51 0.83
CA SER A 51 -7.58 11.67 -0.45
C SER A 51 -6.74 11.16 -1.64
N LYS A 52 -5.48 11.59 -1.75
CA LYS A 52 -4.58 11.15 -2.84
C LYS A 52 -4.31 9.65 -2.82
N LYS A 53 -4.21 9.04 -1.63
CA LYS A 53 -4.06 7.59 -1.47
C LYS A 53 -5.32 6.85 -1.93
N ARG A 54 -6.51 7.30 -1.51
CA ARG A 54 -7.79 6.69 -1.88
C ARG A 54 -8.06 6.77 -3.38
N MET A 55 -7.82 7.93 -3.99
CA MET A 55 -7.98 8.12 -5.45
C MET A 55 -7.06 7.21 -6.27
N ARG A 56 -5.84 6.91 -5.80
CA ARG A 56 -4.97 5.93 -6.47
C ARG A 56 -5.40 4.47 -6.28
N ALA A 57 -6.15 4.19 -5.21
CA ALA A 57 -6.60 2.84 -4.89
C ALA A 57 -7.93 2.46 -5.56
N SER A 58 -8.73 3.44 -6.01
CA SER A 58 -10.05 3.20 -6.61
C SER A 58 -9.99 2.31 -7.84
N ASN A 59 -8.91 2.38 -8.61
CA ASN A 59 -8.77 1.64 -9.86
C ASN A 59 -8.37 0.16 -9.64
N LYS A 60 -8.17 -0.26 -8.39
CA LYS A 60 -7.72 -1.62 -8.02
C LYS A 60 -8.85 -2.52 -7.50
N GLY A 61 -10.10 -2.22 -7.86
CA GLY A 61 -11.27 -3.02 -7.47
C GLY A 61 -11.24 -4.43 -8.07
N LEU A 62 -11.84 -5.39 -7.36
CA LEU A 62 -12.05 -6.74 -7.86
C LEU A 62 -13.04 -6.69 -9.02
N GLN A 63 -12.63 -7.17 -10.20
CA GLN A 63 -13.51 -7.28 -11.35
C GLN A 63 -14.47 -8.46 -11.17
N ASN A 64 -15.72 -8.26 -11.58
CA ASN A 64 -16.72 -9.33 -11.57
C ASN A 64 -16.32 -10.42 -12.56
N LYS A 65 -16.43 -11.67 -12.14
CA LYS A 65 -16.10 -12.84 -12.96
C LYS A 65 -17.36 -13.40 -13.59
N GLU A 66 -17.51 -13.24 -14.89
CA GLU A 66 -18.61 -13.80 -15.69
C GLU A 66 -18.31 -15.23 -16.18
N ASN A 67 -17.07 -15.70 -15.98
CA ASN A 67 -16.59 -16.97 -16.49
C ASN A 67 -16.91 -18.18 -15.60
N VAL A 68 -18.01 -18.12 -14.85
CA VAL A 68 -18.46 -19.20 -13.95
C VAL A 68 -19.64 -19.92 -14.60
N THR A 69 -19.48 -21.23 -14.83
CA THR A 69 -20.51 -22.08 -15.46
C THR A 69 -20.77 -23.32 -14.63
N ALA A 70 -21.96 -23.92 -14.78
CA ALA A 70 -22.28 -25.18 -14.13
C ALA A 70 -21.53 -26.36 -14.79
N CYS A 71 -21.07 -27.30 -13.98
CA CYS A 71 -20.45 -28.53 -14.45
C CYS A 71 -21.52 -29.50 -15.00
N PRO A 72 -21.34 -30.06 -16.21
CA PRO A 72 -22.34 -30.97 -16.80
C PRO A 72 -22.48 -32.30 -16.06
N ALA A 73 -21.47 -32.73 -15.29
CA ALA A 73 -21.49 -34.02 -14.61
C ALA A 73 -22.03 -33.96 -13.18
N CYS A 74 -21.77 -32.88 -12.44
CA CYS A 74 -22.07 -32.77 -11.01
C CYS A 74 -22.89 -31.54 -10.61
N GLY A 75 -23.21 -30.65 -11.56
CA GLY A 75 -23.97 -29.42 -11.29
C GLY A 75 -23.21 -28.33 -10.51
N ASN A 76 -22.04 -28.62 -9.93
CA ASN A 76 -21.23 -27.61 -9.23
C ASN A 76 -20.68 -26.54 -10.17
N TYR A 77 -20.51 -25.33 -9.66
CA TYR A 77 -19.90 -24.24 -10.41
C TYR A 77 -18.41 -24.49 -10.66
N LYS A 78 -17.97 -24.23 -11.89
CA LYS A 78 -16.58 -24.28 -12.32
C LYS A 78 -16.25 -23.07 -13.19
N LEU A 79 -14.97 -22.81 -13.39
CA LEU A 79 -14.52 -21.80 -14.34
C LEU A 79 -14.62 -22.32 -15.78
N LEU A 80 -14.90 -21.43 -16.73
CA LEU A 80 -14.83 -21.72 -18.17
C LEU A 80 -13.43 -22.23 -18.55
N HIS A 81 -13.38 -23.25 -19.41
CA HIS A 81 -12.15 -23.95 -19.85
C HIS A 81 -11.36 -24.68 -18.75
N HIS A 82 -11.83 -24.70 -17.50
CA HIS A 82 -11.22 -25.48 -16.44
C HIS A 82 -11.97 -26.80 -16.18
N LEU A 83 -11.22 -27.81 -15.75
CA LEU A 83 -11.79 -29.05 -15.25
C LEU A 83 -12.45 -28.81 -13.89
N CYS A 84 -13.56 -29.50 -13.60
CA CYS A 84 -14.23 -29.35 -12.32
C CYS A 84 -13.39 -29.99 -11.20
N SER A 85 -13.00 -29.20 -10.19
CA SER A 85 -12.20 -29.67 -9.05
C SER A 85 -12.87 -30.83 -8.29
N HIS A 86 -14.21 -30.79 -8.17
CA HIS A 86 -14.97 -31.83 -7.48
C HIS A 86 -14.96 -33.16 -8.26
N CYS A 87 -15.31 -33.13 -9.55
CA CYS A 87 -15.28 -34.33 -10.39
C CYS A 87 -13.88 -34.93 -10.49
N TYR A 88 -12.86 -34.08 -10.68
CA TYR A 88 -11.48 -34.51 -10.77
C TYR A 88 -11.00 -35.19 -9.48
N GLY A 89 -11.37 -34.64 -8.31
CA GLY A 89 -11.06 -35.23 -7.01
C GLY A 89 -11.61 -36.65 -6.86
N ASN A 90 -12.89 -36.84 -7.20
CA ASN A 90 -13.56 -38.15 -7.11
C ASN A 90 -12.93 -39.18 -8.05
N ILE A 91 -12.70 -38.81 -9.31
CA ILE A 91 -12.08 -39.69 -10.30
C ILE A 91 -10.66 -40.07 -9.86
N LYS A 92 -9.86 -39.11 -9.39
CA LYS A 92 -8.50 -39.36 -8.91
C LYS A 92 -8.48 -40.32 -7.72
N GLN A 93 -9.44 -40.20 -6.79
CA GLN A 93 -9.55 -41.13 -5.66
C GLN A 93 -9.97 -42.53 -6.11
N GLN A 94 -10.92 -42.63 -7.04
CA GLN A 94 -11.34 -43.91 -7.62
C GLN A 94 -10.17 -44.61 -8.32
N GLN A 95 -9.45 -43.89 -9.18
CA GLN A 95 -8.28 -44.42 -9.88
C GLN A 95 -7.21 -44.93 -8.90
N LYS A 96 -6.93 -44.19 -7.82
CA LYS A 96 -6.00 -44.64 -6.78
C LYS A 96 -6.42 -45.94 -6.10
N LYS A 97 -7.72 -46.12 -5.84
CA LYS A 97 -8.28 -47.34 -5.24
C LYS A 97 -8.27 -48.54 -6.19
N MET A 98 -8.27 -48.31 -7.50
CA MET A 98 -8.26 -49.37 -8.51
C MET A 98 -6.84 -49.83 -8.89
N VAL A 99 -5.84 -48.95 -8.71
CA VAL A 99 -4.44 -49.22 -9.06
C VAL A 99 -3.63 -49.72 -7.84
N ALA A 100 -4.08 -49.43 -6.62
CA ALA A 100 -3.54 -49.99 -5.39
C ALA A 100 -4.12 -51.40 -5.13
#